data_AF-A0A537JNQ2-F1
#
_entry.id   AF-A0A537JNQ2-F1
#
_cell.length_a   1.000
_cell.length_b   1.000
_cell.length_c   1.000
_cell.angle_alpha   90.00
_cell.angle_beta   90.00
_cell.angle_gamma   90.00
#
_symmetry.space_group_name_H-M   'P 1'
#
loop_
_entity.id
_entity.type
_entity.pdbx_description
1 polymer ?
#
loop_
_entity_poly.entity_id
_entity_poly.type
_entity_poly.pdbx_seq_one_letter_code
_entity_poly.pdbx_strand_id
1 'polypeptide(L)'
;MSPEQSSQLKAHSSKLSRMFEFLGRFHVALVHLPIGILMLACLFQWLERKPKFSSLHVATSIAFLIGMICAILSAVTGYLLSRSGDYDEDLVTAHQWMGIGVALVSVAMYYLYKRSSVARLQVSISTGHLGGSLTHGSDYLSPWKHPDTLTVQRKPIPNVQEAVAYADVIQPLLQTKCYGCHGKNKQKGKLRMDDILRLMKGGKDGPVIVPGNAAKSEMVRRTSLPREDDDHMPPKEKPQLNEQEIALIHWWIASGASFDKKVKELDQPEEIKPALISLQNEQRQRIIIPDIPATPVAAADEAAIKKLKDMGVVVMPVAQNTNYLSINFVITKDFGDAQMPLLLPLKEQVIELKLGSTSITDSALQVVSQLKNLMHLQLDHTKITDKGVANLTALQNLRYLNLVATTVTAEGVMRLKGLKNLRSIYL
;
A
#
# COMPACT_ATOMS: atom_id res chain seq x y z
N MET A 1 -50.63 10.57 11.34
CA MET A 1 -50.02 9.76 10.24
C MET A 1 -49.98 8.32 10.71
N SER A 2 -50.54 7.37 9.95
CA SER A 2 -50.52 5.96 10.36
C SER A 2 -49.09 5.38 10.29
N PRO A 3 -48.75 4.35 11.09
CA PRO A 3 -47.45 3.68 11.02
C PRO A 3 -47.09 3.19 9.62
N GLU A 4 -48.10 2.82 8.84
CA GLU A 4 -47.99 2.34 7.46
C GLU A 4 -47.61 3.45 6.47
N GLN A 5 -48.20 4.65 6.62
CA GLN A 5 -47.82 5.84 5.85
C GLN A 5 -46.39 6.30 6.19
N SER A 6 -45.98 6.21 7.46
CA SER A 6 -44.60 6.50 7.88
C SER A 6 -43.60 5.50 7.32
N SER A 7 -43.96 4.23 7.18
CA SER A 7 -43.13 3.17 6.59
C SER A 7 -42.94 3.38 5.09
N GLN A 8 -44.01 3.67 4.35
CA GLN A 8 -43.95 3.92 2.91
C GLN A 8 -43.17 5.20 2.56
N LEU A 9 -43.32 6.27 3.34
CA LEU A 9 -42.53 7.50 3.19
C LEU A 9 -41.04 7.25 3.44
N LYS A 10 -40.67 6.45 4.46
CA LYS A 10 -39.29 6.04 4.71
C LYS A 10 -38.72 5.17 3.59
N ALA A 11 -39.51 4.23 3.06
CA ALA A 11 -39.10 3.38 1.95
C ALA A 11 -38.86 4.20 0.66
N HIS A 12 -39.76 5.13 0.33
CA HIS A 12 -39.63 6.00 -0.84
C HIS A 12 -38.46 6.99 -0.71
N SER A 13 -38.27 7.57 0.48
CA SER A 13 -37.09 8.38 0.84
C SER A 13 -35.78 7.59 0.65
N SER A 14 -35.75 6.34 1.10
CA SER A 14 -34.57 5.48 0.99
C SER A 14 -34.23 5.13 -0.46
N LYS A 15 -35.25 4.95 -1.34
CA LYS A 15 -35.04 4.63 -2.75
C LYS A 15 -34.51 5.83 -3.53
N LEU A 16 -35.04 7.02 -3.24
CA LEU A 16 -34.53 8.28 -3.81
C LEU A 16 -33.10 8.56 -3.36
N SER A 17 -32.80 8.33 -2.08
CA SER A 17 -31.45 8.47 -1.51
C SER A 17 -30.45 7.54 -2.20
N ARG A 18 -30.80 6.26 -2.40
CA ARG A 18 -29.96 5.29 -3.12
C ARG A 18 -29.73 5.68 -4.57
N MET A 19 -30.75 6.22 -5.25
CA MET A 19 -30.63 6.70 -6.62
C MET A 19 -29.69 7.90 -6.72
N PHE A 20 -29.81 8.88 -5.81
CA PHE A 20 -28.88 10.01 -5.77
C PHE A 20 -27.45 9.60 -5.44
N GLU A 21 -27.27 8.64 -4.52
CA GLU A 21 -25.96 8.08 -4.22
C GLU A 21 -25.35 7.39 -5.45
N PHE A 22 -26.16 6.60 -6.18
CA PHE A 22 -25.74 5.95 -7.42
C PHE A 22 -25.31 6.96 -8.49
N LEU A 23 -26.11 8.01 -8.73
CA LEU A 23 -25.75 9.08 -9.67
C LEU A 23 -24.50 9.85 -9.19
N GLY A 24 -24.36 10.07 -7.88
CA GLY A 24 -23.19 10.73 -7.29
C GLY A 24 -21.89 9.97 -7.51
N ARG A 25 -21.92 8.63 -7.60
CA ARG A 25 -20.71 7.81 -7.88
C ARG A 25 -20.06 8.14 -9.23
N PHE A 26 -20.83 8.64 -10.20
CA PHE A 26 -20.28 9.09 -11.49
C PHE A 26 -19.43 10.37 -11.37
N HIS A 27 -19.52 11.11 -10.26
CA HIS A 27 -18.70 12.29 -10.04
C HIS A 27 -17.20 12.00 -10.18
N VAL A 28 -16.72 10.87 -9.65
CA VAL A 28 -15.30 10.48 -9.73
C VAL A 28 -14.85 10.25 -11.17
N ALA A 29 -15.73 9.74 -12.03
CA ALA A 29 -15.45 9.57 -13.45
C ALA A 29 -15.46 10.91 -14.22
N LEU A 30 -16.31 11.85 -13.80
CA LEU A 30 -16.51 13.12 -14.48
C LEU A 30 -15.58 14.24 -14.00
N VAL A 31 -15.01 14.17 -12.79
CA VAL A 31 -14.29 15.30 -12.18
C VAL A 31 -12.97 15.66 -12.88
N HIS A 32 -12.31 14.69 -13.51
CA HIS A 32 -11.02 14.90 -14.17
C HIS A 32 -11.13 15.38 -15.62
N LEU A 33 -12.29 15.17 -16.27
CA LEU A 33 -12.50 15.51 -17.69
C LEU A 33 -12.57 17.02 -17.98
N PRO A 34 -13.28 17.86 -17.19
CA PRO A 34 -13.46 19.27 -17.52
C PRO A 34 -12.14 20.04 -17.55
N ILE A 35 -11.28 19.84 -16.54
CA ILE A 35 -10.02 20.58 -16.40
C ILE A 35 -9.10 20.25 -17.58
N GLY A 36 -8.92 18.97 -17.90
CA GLY A 36 -8.07 18.55 -19.02
C GLY A 36 -8.57 19.07 -20.38
N ILE A 37 -9.88 18.98 -20.62
CA ILE A 37 -10.50 19.45 -21.87
C ILE A 37 -10.43 20.97 -21.99
N LEU A 38 -10.66 21.72 -20.91
CA LEU A 38 -10.56 23.19 -20.92
C LEU A 38 -9.10 23.66 -21.08
N MET A 39 -8.13 22.97 -20.47
CA MET A 39 -6.71 23.25 -20.69
C MET A 39 -6.30 22.99 -22.14
N LEU A 40 -6.77 21.90 -22.74
CA LEU A 40 -6.55 21.60 -24.16
C LEU A 40 -7.21 22.65 -25.06
N ALA A 41 -8.43 23.11 -24.73
CA ALA A 41 -9.10 24.19 -25.43
C ALA A 41 -8.30 25.50 -25.38
N CYS A 42 -7.75 25.86 -24.22
CA CYS A 42 -6.84 27.02 -24.09
C CYS A 42 -5.56 26.85 -24.94
N LEU A 43 -5.01 25.63 -25.03
CA LEU A 43 -3.85 25.35 -25.87
C LEU A 43 -4.20 25.50 -27.37
N PHE A 44 -5.34 24.97 -27.81
CA PHE A 44 -5.80 25.13 -29.19
C PHE A 44 -6.09 26.59 -29.53
N GLN A 45 -6.71 27.35 -28.61
CA GLN A 45 -6.89 28.79 -28.74
C GLN A 45 -5.56 29.56 -28.85
N TRP A 46 -4.49 29.06 -28.23
CA TRP A 46 -3.16 29.64 -28.40
C TRP A 46 -2.53 29.29 -29.76
N LEU A 47 -2.66 28.03 -30.20
CA LEU A 47 -2.10 27.53 -31.45
C LEU A 47 -2.80 28.12 -32.68
N GLU A 48 -4.13 28.31 -32.65
CA GLU A 48 -4.91 28.84 -33.78
C GLU A 48 -4.49 30.27 -34.19
N ARG A 49 -3.75 30.99 -33.34
CA ARG A 49 -3.16 32.30 -33.66
C ARG A 49 -2.10 32.23 -34.75
N LYS A 50 -1.45 31.08 -34.90
CA LYS A 50 -0.45 30.88 -35.94
C LYS A 50 -1.19 30.49 -37.22
N PRO A 51 -0.91 31.14 -38.37
CA PRO A 51 -1.63 30.88 -39.62
C PRO A 51 -1.56 29.41 -40.08
N LYS A 52 -0.51 28.68 -39.69
CA LYS A 52 -0.35 27.24 -39.90
C LYS A 52 -1.43 26.37 -39.23
N PHE A 53 -2.09 26.88 -38.20
CA PHE A 53 -2.99 26.14 -37.32
C PHE A 53 -4.39 26.75 -37.24
N SER A 54 -4.77 27.63 -38.18
CA SER A 54 -6.07 28.30 -38.22
C SER A 54 -7.27 27.33 -38.28
N SER A 55 -7.07 26.12 -38.80
CA SER A 55 -8.08 25.05 -38.83
C SER A 55 -8.47 24.52 -37.45
N LEU A 56 -7.70 24.80 -36.39
CA LEU A 56 -8.02 24.38 -35.02
C LEU A 56 -9.24 25.12 -34.45
N HIS A 57 -9.69 26.23 -35.03
CA HIS A 57 -10.81 27.03 -34.53
C HIS A 57 -12.08 26.20 -34.25
N VAL A 58 -12.41 25.26 -35.15
CA VAL A 58 -13.56 24.36 -34.98
C VAL A 58 -13.35 23.44 -33.78
N ALA A 59 -12.15 22.87 -33.64
CA ALA A 59 -11.79 21.98 -32.54
C ALA A 59 -11.76 22.72 -31.19
N THR A 60 -11.24 23.95 -31.16
CA THR A 60 -11.24 24.83 -29.97
C THR A 60 -12.67 25.09 -29.48
N SER A 61 -13.59 25.44 -30.38
CA SER A 61 -15.01 25.69 -30.06
C SER A 61 -15.69 24.46 -29.46
N ILE A 62 -15.49 23.29 -30.08
CA ILE A 62 -16.02 22.01 -29.60
C ILE A 62 -15.43 21.66 -28.24
N ALA A 63 -14.12 21.85 -28.05
CA ALA A 63 -13.46 21.57 -26.78
C ALA A 63 -14.00 22.44 -25.64
N PHE A 64 -14.23 23.74 -25.86
CA PHE A 64 -14.88 24.60 -24.86
C PHE A 64 -16.31 24.16 -24.53
N LEU A 65 -17.09 23.77 -25.55
CA LEU A 65 -18.46 23.26 -25.35
C LEU A 65 -18.49 21.98 -24.51
N ILE A 66 -17.65 21.00 -24.87
CA ILE A 66 -17.56 19.72 -24.14
C ILE A 66 -17.04 19.97 -22.72
N GLY A 67 -16.00 20.79 -22.56
CA GLY A 67 -15.45 21.16 -21.26
C GLY A 67 -16.49 21.81 -20.34
N MET A 68 -17.32 22.70 -20.89
CA MET A 68 -18.44 23.33 -20.18
C MET A 68 -19.49 22.30 -19.73
N ILE A 69 -19.94 21.42 -20.64
CA ILE A 69 -20.93 20.38 -20.32
C ILE A 69 -20.39 19.45 -19.21
N CYS A 70 -19.15 18.99 -19.35
CA CYS A 70 -18.51 18.15 -18.34
C CYS A 70 -18.38 18.88 -16.99
N ALA A 71 -18.03 20.17 -16.97
CA ALA A 71 -17.90 20.94 -15.73
C ALA A 71 -19.24 21.06 -14.98
N ILE A 72 -20.33 21.33 -15.71
CA ILE A 72 -21.68 21.41 -15.14
C ILE A 72 -22.11 20.05 -14.60
N LEU A 73 -21.94 18.98 -15.39
CA LEU A 73 -22.29 17.62 -14.96
C LEU A 73 -21.47 17.18 -13.74
N SER A 74 -20.18 17.53 -13.69
CA SER A 74 -19.32 17.27 -12.53
C SER A 74 -19.81 18.00 -11.28
N ALA A 75 -20.19 19.28 -11.39
CA ALA A 75 -20.73 20.05 -10.26
C ALA A 75 -22.06 19.47 -9.75
N VAL A 76 -22.97 19.07 -10.65
CA VAL A 76 -24.26 18.44 -10.30
C VAL A 76 -24.04 17.10 -9.61
N THR A 77 -23.22 16.22 -10.19
CA THR A 77 -22.94 14.89 -9.60
C THR A 77 -22.18 15.00 -8.28
N GLY A 78 -21.29 15.99 -8.12
CA GLY A 78 -20.60 16.26 -6.86
C GLY A 78 -21.54 16.76 -5.76
N TYR A 79 -22.50 17.62 -6.12
CA TYR A 79 -23.56 18.03 -5.20
C TYR A 79 -24.41 16.82 -4.75
N LEU A 80 -24.80 15.94 -5.66
CA LEU A 80 -25.53 14.72 -5.31
C LEU A 80 -24.70 13.81 -4.39
N LEU A 81 -23.40 13.64 -4.64
CA LEU A 81 -22.51 12.83 -3.82
C LEU A 81 -22.36 13.40 -2.39
N SER A 82 -22.31 14.72 -2.24
CA SER A 82 -22.18 15.37 -0.93
C SER A 82 -23.33 15.07 0.03
N ARG A 83 -24.52 14.77 -0.50
CA ARG A 83 -25.71 14.43 0.30
C ARG A 83 -25.61 13.09 1.03
N SER A 84 -24.59 12.27 0.72
CA SER A 84 -24.32 11.03 1.44
C SER A 84 -23.99 11.26 2.93
N GLY A 85 -23.41 12.42 3.27
CA GLY A 85 -22.94 12.70 4.63
C GLY A 85 -21.71 11.89 5.04
N ASP A 86 -21.04 11.25 4.06
CA ASP A 86 -19.87 10.38 4.30
C ASP A 86 -18.55 11.15 4.38
N TYR A 87 -18.54 12.47 4.19
CA TYR A 87 -17.36 13.30 4.03
C TYR A 87 -17.37 14.48 5.01
N ASP A 88 -16.20 15.04 5.29
CA ASP A 88 -16.04 16.23 6.13
C ASP A 88 -16.74 17.46 5.54
N GLU A 89 -17.61 18.12 6.32
CA GLU A 89 -18.50 19.18 5.82
C GLU A 89 -17.74 20.43 5.34
N ASP A 90 -16.72 20.87 6.07
CA ASP A 90 -15.93 22.05 5.72
C ASP A 90 -15.16 21.81 4.41
N LEU A 91 -14.54 20.63 4.32
CA LEU A 91 -13.72 20.25 3.17
C LEU A 91 -14.57 20.00 1.91
N VAL A 92 -15.76 19.42 2.07
CA VAL A 92 -16.76 19.30 1.01
C VAL A 92 -17.23 20.67 0.55
N THR A 93 -17.56 21.58 1.48
CA THR A 93 -18.07 22.92 1.15
C THR A 93 -17.03 23.71 0.35
N ALA A 94 -15.78 23.71 0.79
CA ALA A 94 -14.69 24.36 0.05
C ALA A 94 -14.54 23.79 -1.37
N HIS A 95 -14.57 22.46 -1.52
CA HIS A 95 -14.45 21.81 -2.83
C HIS A 95 -15.65 22.10 -3.75
N GLN A 96 -16.86 22.10 -3.21
CA GLN A 96 -18.09 22.42 -3.95
C GLN A 96 -18.03 23.80 -4.59
N TRP A 97 -17.62 24.82 -3.82
CA TRP A 97 -17.50 26.18 -4.36
C TRP A 97 -16.48 26.30 -5.48
N MET A 98 -15.38 25.54 -5.42
CA MET A 98 -14.42 25.50 -6.52
C MET A 98 -14.98 24.80 -7.76
N GLY A 99 -15.74 23.71 -7.58
CA GLY A 99 -16.43 23.04 -8.68
C GLY A 99 -17.46 23.94 -9.37
N ILE A 100 -18.26 24.67 -8.59
CA ILE A 100 -19.20 25.68 -9.09
C ILE A 100 -18.45 26.81 -9.82
N GLY A 101 -17.35 27.29 -9.26
CA GLY A 101 -16.49 28.29 -9.88
C GLY A 101 -15.99 27.86 -11.26
N VAL A 102 -15.46 26.63 -11.38
CA VAL A 102 -15.03 26.06 -12.66
C VAL A 102 -16.18 25.97 -13.66
N ALA A 103 -17.38 25.56 -13.23
CA ALA A 103 -18.56 25.51 -14.09
C ALA A 103 -18.92 26.91 -14.63
N LEU A 104 -19.01 27.93 -13.76
CA LEU A 104 -19.33 29.31 -14.18
C LEU A 104 -18.26 29.88 -15.13
N VAL A 105 -16.99 29.66 -14.81
CA VAL A 105 -15.86 30.07 -15.65
C VAL A 105 -15.93 29.39 -17.02
N SER A 106 -16.21 28.09 -17.08
CA SER A 106 -16.32 27.35 -18.34
C SER A 106 -17.45 27.86 -19.25
N VAL A 107 -18.59 28.24 -18.66
CA VAL A 107 -19.70 28.89 -19.37
C VAL A 107 -19.24 30.22 -19.94
N ALA A 108 -18.61 31.07 -19.12
CA ALA A 108 -18.10 32.36 -19.57
C ALA A 108 -17.09 32.19 -20.72
N MET A 109 -16.15 31.24 -20.61
CA MET A 109 -15.16 30.95 -21.65
C MET A 109 -15.80 30.56 -22.98
N TYR A 110 -16.78 29.67 -22.97
CA TYR A 110 -17.48 29.24 -24.19
C TYR A 110 -18.18 30.41 -24.89
N TYR A 111 -18.95 31.22 -24.14
CA TYR A 111 -19.66 32.37 -24.71
C TYR A 111 -18.73 33.49 -25.17
N LEU A 112 -17.67 33.78 -24.40
CA LEU A 112 -16.67 34.78 -24.77
C LEU A 112 -15.90 34.38 -26.02
N TYR A 113 -15.49 33.11 -26.13
CA TYR A 113 -14.83 32.57 -27.31
C TYR A 113 -15.73 32.69 -28.56
N LYS A 114 -17.02 32.40 -28.43
CA LYS A 114 -17.99 32.51 -29.53
C LYS A 114 -18.26 33.97 -29.96
N ARG A 115 -18.11 34.93 -29.04
CA ARG A 115 -18.38 36.36 -29.29
C ARG A 115 -17.15 37.16 -29.73
N SER A 116 -15.94 36.76 -29.32
CA SER A 116 -14.70 37.45 -29.67
C SER A 116 -13.51 36.49 -29.64
N SER A 117 -12.72 36.47 -30.72
CA SER A 117 -11.47 35.70 -30.82
C SER A 117 -10.37 36.18 -29.85
N VAL A 118 -10.56 37.33 -29.19
CA VAL A 118 -9.56 37.98 -28.34
C VAL A 118 -9.80 37.75 -26.84
N ALA A 119 -10.95 37.18 -26.46
CA ALA A 119 -11.27 36.96 -25.05
C ALA A 119 -10.41 35.82 -24.47
N ARG A 120 -9.38 36.22 -23.71
CA ARG A 120 -8.45 35.33 -23.01
C ARG A 120 -8.95 35.10 -21.60
N LEU A 121 -9.17 33.84 -21.25
CA LEU A 121 -9.31 33.44 -19.86
C LEU A 121 -8.34 32.29 -19.60
N GLN A 122 -7.57 32.39 -18.52
CA GLN A 122 -6.66 31.34 -18.07
C GLN A 122 -7.37 30.51 -17.00
N VAL A 123 -7.32 29.19 -17.13
CA VAL A 123 -7.82 28.24 -16.12
C VAL A 123 -6.72 28.01 -15.08
N SER A 124 -7.02 28.18 -13.79
CA SER A 124 -6.10 27.90 -12.69
C SER A 124 -6.18 26.43 -12.24
N ILE A 125 -5.03 25.84 -11.87
CA ILE A 125 -4.84 24.41 -11.52
C ILE A 125 -5.29 24.07 -10.08
N SER A 126 -5.78 25.03 -9.31
CA SER A 126 -5.97 24.88 -7.86
C SER A 126 -7.07 23.87 -7.44
N THR A 127 -8.07 23.60 -8.30
CA THR A 127 -9.22 22.74 -7.96
C THR A 127 -8.86 21.25 -7.86
N GLY A 128 -7.85 20.80 -8.62
CA GLY A 128 -7.43 19.38 -8.63
C GLY A 128 -6.81 18.94 -7.31
N HIS A 129 -6.14 19.84 -6.59
CA HIS A 129 -5.44 19.52 -5.36
C HIS A 129 -6.42 19.12 -4.24
N LEU A 130 -7.49 19.90 -4.06
CA LEU A 130 -8.49 19.64 -3.02
C LEU A 130 -9.34 18.41 -3.32
N GLY A 131 -9.58 18.10 -4.60
CA GLY A 131 -10.20 16.84 -5.01
C GLY A 131 -9.36 15.62 -4.64
N GLY A 132 -8.05 15.67 -4.85
CA GLY A 132 -7.13 14.61 -4.39
C GLY A 132 -7.13 14.46 -2.88
N SER A 133 -7.26 15.56 -2.13
CA SER A 133 -7.31 15.53 -0.67
C SER A 133 -8.57 14.86 -0.11
N LEU A 134 -9.71 14.94 -0.81
CA LEU A 134 -10.95 14.24 -0.46
C LEU A 134 -10.85 12.72 -0.60
N THR A 135 -10.18 12.24 -1.65
CA THR A 135 -10.16 10.83 -2.02
C THR A 135 -8.95 10.08 -1.48
N HIS A 136 -7.81 10.76 -1.36
CA HIS A 136 -6.52 10.16 -0.98
C HIS A 136 -5.88 10.79 0.26
N GLY A 137 -6.50 11.82 0.84
CA GLY A 137 -5.99 12.51 2.03
C GLY A 137 -5.17 13.76 1.70
N SER A 138 -5.06 14.67 2.68
CA SER A 138 -4.43 16.00 2.53
C SER A 138 -3.02 15.97 1.96
N ASP A 139 -2.29 14.88 2.19
CA ASP A 139 -0.86 14.77 1.89
C ASP A 139 -0.59 14.15 0.51
N TYR A 140 -1.62 13.72 -0.23
CA TYR A 140 -1.48 12.94 -1.48
C TYR A 140 -0.66 13.62 -2.58
N LEU A 141 -0.69 14.96 -2.65
CA LEU A 141 0.01 15.74 -3.68
C LEU A 141 1.17 16.57 -3.11
N SER A 142 1.57 16.33 -1.86
CA SER A 142 2.71 17.03 -1.26
C SER A 142 4.03 16.45 -1.80
N PRO A 143 4.87 17.22 -2.52
CA PRO A 143 6.09 16.71 -3.15
C PRO A 143 7.18 16.26 -2.15
N TRP A 144 6.94 16.44 -0.85
CA TRP A 144 7.88 16.15 0.25
C TRP A 144 7.53 14.89 1.05
N LYS A 145 6.47 14.16 0.67
CA LYS A 145 6.20 12.80 1.16
C LYS A 145 6.00 11.92 -0.07
N HIS A 146 6.92 10.98 -0.29
CA HIS A 146 6.77 10.00 -1.36
C HIS A 146 5.38 9.33 -1.25
N PRO A 147 4.71 9.02 -2.37
CA PRO A 147 3.55 8.15 -2.39
C PRO A 147 4.05 6.71 -2.21
N ASP A 148 4.76 6.46 -1.13
CA ASP A 148 4.93 5.10 -0.68
C ASP A 148 3.53 4.63 -0.33
N THR A 149 3.12 3.58 -1.04
CA THR A 149 2.03 2.67 -0.69
C THR A 149 1.70 2.75 0.80
N LEU A 150 0.41 2.81 1.15
CA LEU A 150 -0.19 2.78 2.50
C LEU A 150 0.43 1.70 3.43
N THR A 151 1.69 1.89 3.76
CA THR A 151 2.51 1.13 4.67
C THR A 151 2.84 2.18 5.71
N VAL A 152 1.85 2.43 6.58
CA VAL A 152 2.19 2.90 7.90
C VAL A 152 3.12 1.82 8.43
N GLN A 153 4.44 2.05 8.34
CA GLN A 153 5.41 1.15 8.92
C GLN A 153 5.12 1.17 10.40
N ARG A 154 4.50 0.10 10.89
CA ARG A 154 4.25 -0.08 12.31
C ARG A 154 5.60 0.07 13.00
N LYS A 155 5.67 0.94 14.02
CA LYS A 155 6.90 1.08 14.79
C LYS A 155 7.28 -0.32 15.29
N PRO A 156 8.53 -0.76 15.09
CA PRO A 156 9.00 -2.01 15.64
C PRO A 156 8.66 -2.12 17.12
N ILE A 157 8.16 -3.27 17.54
CA ILE A 157 7.86 -3.55 18.94
C ILE A 157 8.89 -4.57 19.43
N PRO A 158 10.05 -4.14 19.99
CA PRO A 158 11.10 -5.07 20.43
C PRO A 158 10.61 -6.02 21.52
N ASN A 159 9.68 -5.54 22.36
CA ASN A 159 9.03 -6.33 23.38
C ASN A 159 7.54 -5.99 23.46
N VAL A 160 6.70 -6.87 22.92
CA VAL A 160 5.23 -6.72 22.94
C VAL A 160 4.66 -6.59 24.34
N GLN A 161 5.30 -7.17 25.36
CA GLN A 161 4.79 -7.12 26.73
C GLN A 161 4.89 -5.72 27.35
N GLU A 162 5.84 -4.90 26.89
CA GLU A 162 5.98 -3.51 27.32
C GLU A 162 5.20 -2.52 26.45
N ALA A 163 4.63 -2.98 25.34
CA ALA A 163 3.87 -2.16 24.40
C ALA A 163 2.51 -1.76 24.99
N VAL A 164 2.05 -0.56 24.67
CA VAL A 164 0.70 -0.11 24.99
C VAL A 164 -0.27 -0.83 24.05
N ALA A 165 -1.23 -1.57 24.61
CA ALA A 165 -2.08 -2.47 23.85
C ALA A 165 -2.86 -1.74 22.75
N TYR A 166 -3.37 -0.53 23.02
CA TYR A 166 -4.02 0.23 21.97
C TYR A 166 -3.02 0.92 21.03
N ALA A 167 -2.18 1.82 21.55
CA ALA A 167 -1.38 2.72 20.72
C ALA A 167 -0.34 2.00 19.83
N ASP A 168 0.28 0.94 20.34
CA ASP A 168 1.34 0.22 19.62
C ASP A 168 0.80 -1.00 18.85
N VAL A 169 -0.27 -1.63 19.37
CA VAL A 169 -0.81 -2.86 18.77
C VAL A 169 -2.07 -2.58 17.93
N ILE A 170 -3.15 -2.06 18.50
CA ILE A 170 -4.42 -1.94 17.77
C ILE A 170 -4.48 -0.75 16.82
N GLN A 171 -4.01 0.43 17.24
CA GLN A 171 -4.12 1.68 16.47
C GLN A 171 -3.46 1.58 15.08
N PRO A 172 -2.28 0.97 14.90
CA PRO A 172 -1.69 0.80 13.57
C PRO A 172 -2.53 -0.10 12.63
N LEU A 173 -3.23 -1.10 13.18
CA LEU A 173 -4.16 -1.93 12.40
C LEU A 173 -5.34 -1.09 11.93
N LEU A 174 -5.94 -0.29 12.82
CA LEU A 174 -7.04 0.60 12.45
C LEU A 174 -6.60 1.67 11.43
N GLN A 175 -5.38 2.19 11.58
CA GLN A 175 -4.83 3.20 10.68
C GLN A 175 -4.64 2.66 9.25
N THR A 176 -4.17 1.42 9.12
CA THR A 176 -3.91 0.78 7.82
C THR A 176 -5.17 0.22 7.17
N LYS A 177 -6.11 -0.33 7.95
CA LYS A 177 -7.28 -1.06 7.44
C LYS A 177 -8.58 -0.26 7.45
N CYS A 178 -8.70 0.74 8.34
CA CYS A 178 -10.00 1.37 8.64
C CYS A 178 -10.05 2.89 8.35
N TYR A 179 -9.00 3.65 8.65
CA TYR A 179 -9.05 5.12 8.60
C TYR A 179 -9.31 5.69 7.21
N GLY A 180 -8.98 4.97 6.14
CA GLY A 180 -9.29 5.40 4.78
C GLY A 180 -10.79 5.61 4.51
N CYS A 181 -11.67 4.98 5.30
CA CYS A 181 -13.12 5.16 5.21
C CYS A 181 -13.77 5.69 6.50
N HIS A 182 -13.10 5.58 7.65
CA HIS A 182 -13.58 6.00 8.96
C HIS A 182 -12.59 6.94 9.66
N GLY A 183 -12.01 7.89 8.93
CA GLY A 183 -11.04 8.86 9.43
C GLY A 183 -11.51 10.29 9.22
N LYS A 184 -10.63 11.28 9.44
CA LYS A 184 -10.98 12.71 9.33
C LYS A 184 -11.76 13.09 8.07
N ASN A 185 -11.25 12.70 6.92
CA ASN A 185 -11.76 13.17 5.63
C ASN A 185 -12.99 12.38 5.15
N LYS A 186 -13.11 11.13 5.57
CA LYS A 186 -14.19 10.21 5.18
C LYS A 186 -14.70 9.46 6.40
N GLN A 187 -16.00 9.59 6.66
CA GLN A 187 -16.68 9.15 7.88
C GLN A 187 -17.85 8.23 7.53
N LYS A 188 -17.58 7.16 6.76
CA LYS A 188 -18.62 6.23 6.32
C LYS A 188 -19.42 5.72 7.50
N GLY A 189 -20.74 5.73 7.37
CA GLY A 189 -21.62 5.32 8.46
C GLY A 189 -21.50 6.18 9.71
N LYS A 190 -21.09 7.46 9.57
CA LYS A 190 -20.88 8.42 10.67
C LYS A 190 -19.87 7.96 11.72
N LEU A 191 -18.96 7.06 11.35
CA LEU A 191 -17.97 6.49 12.24
C LEU A 191 -16.59 7.11 12.01
N ARG A 192 -15.93 7.45 13.11
CA ARG A 192 -14.59 8.06 13.16
C ARG A 192 -13.71 7.28 14.12
N MET A 193 -12.63 6.70 13.61
CA MET A 193 -11.73 5.80 14.35
C MET A 193 -10.36 6.42 14.67
N ASP A 194 -10.03 7.57 14.08
CA ASP A 194 -8.78 8.31 14.29
C ASP A 194 -8.74 9.13 15.60
N ASP A 195 -9.85 9.16 16.33
CA ASP A 195 -10.03 9.88 17.59
C ASP A 195 -10.73 8.94 18.59
N ILE A 196 -10.14 8.78 19.78
CA ILE A 196 -10.59 7.82 20.79
C ILE A 196 -12.03 8.11 21.25
N LEU A 197 -12.36 9.38 21.49
CA LEU A 197 -13.70 9.76 21.96
C LEU A 197 -14.76 9.49 20.89
N ARG A 198 -14.42 9.76 19.63
CA ARG A 198 -15.32 9.47 18.50
C ARG A 198 -15.44 7.98 18.20
N LEU A 199 -14.36 7.22 18.37
CA LEU A 199 -14.37 5.76 18.22
C LEU A 199 -15.32 5.12 19.23
N MET A 200 -15.24 5.57 20.49
CA MET A 200 -16.10 5.08 21.58
C MET A 200 -17.56 5.54 21.43
N LYS A 201 -17.81 6.69 20.81
CA LYS A 201 -19.17 7.16 20.47
C LYS A 201 -19.85 6.23 19.46
N GLY A 202 -19.09 5.60 18.56
CA GLY A 202 -19.61 4.72 17.53
C GLY A 202 -20.16 5.45 16.30
N GLY A 203 -20.90 4.72 15.47
CA GLY A 203 -21.41 5.19 14.19
C GLY A 203 -22.92 5.39 14.16
N LYS A 204 -23.49 5.43 12.95
CA LYS A 204 -24.93 5.58 12.70
C LYS A 204 -25.79 4.49 13.37
N ASP A 205 -25.22 3.29 13.53
CA ASP A 205 -25.90 2.10 14.08
C ASP A 205 -25.60 1.90 15.58
N GLY A 206 -24.94 2.87 16.23
CA GLY A 206 -24.60 2.83 17.65
C GLY A 206 -23.12 2.46 17.91
N PRO A 207 -22.81 1.95 19.12
CA PRO A 207 -21.44 1.69 19.54
C PRO A 207 -20.80 0.56 18.74
N VAL A 208 -19.58 0.77 18.27
CA VAL A 208 -18.82 -0.25 17.52
C VAL A 208 -17.97 -1.15 18.42
N ILE A 209 -17.66 -0.66 19.61
CA ILE A 209 -16.89 -1.35 20.64
C ILE A 209 -17.74 -1.38 21.91
N VAL A 210 -17.91 -2.58 22.47
CA VAL A 210 -18.50 -2.81 23.78
C VAL A 210 -17.37 -3.35 24.67
N PRO A 211 -16.76 -2.50 25.52
CA PRO A 211 -15.66 -2.91 26.40
C PRO A 211 -15.99 -4.16 27.21
N GLY A 212 -15.11 -5.16 27.16
CA GLY A 212 -15.29 -6.43 27.87
C GLY A 212 -16.22 -7.42 27.19
N ASN A 213 -16.86 -7.06 26.07
CA ASN A 213 -17.76 -7.95 25.34
C ASN A 213 -17.52 -7.88 23.82
N ALA A 214 -16.52 -8.63 23.37
CA ALA A 214 -16.16 -8.73 21.96
C ALA A 214 -17.32 -9.29 21.11
N ALA A 215 -18.09 -10.26 21.62
CA ALA A 215 -19.21 -10.87 20.90
C ALA A 215 -20.35 -9.88 20.59
N LYS A 216 -20.55 -8.86 21.43
CA LYS A 216 -21.54 -7.78 21.21
C LYS A 216 -20.98 -6.58 20.45
N SER A 217 -19.68 -6.58 20.13
CA SER A 217 -19.04 -5.45 19.46
C SER A 217 -19.21 -5.56 17.95
N GLU A 218 -19.85 -4.56 17.35
CA GLU A 218 -20.11 -4.53 15.90
C GLU A 218 -18.81 -4.55 15.08
N MET A 219 -17.73 -3.99 15.62
CA MET A 219 -16.39 -4.08 15.02
C MET A 219 -15.98 -5.54 14.80
N VAL A 220 -16.11 -6.38 15.83
CA VAL A 220 -15.75 -7.80 15.77
C VAL A 220 -16.66 -8.52 14.78
N ARG A 221 -17.98 -8.34 14.91
CA ARG A 221 -18.97 -8.95 14.00
C ARG A 221 -18.61 -8.68 12.54
N ARG A 222 -18.45 -7.42 12.16
CA ARG A 222 -18.19 -7.01 10.77
C ARG A 222 -16.86 -7.49 10.23
N THR A 223 -15.82 -7.60 11.07
CA THR A 223 -14.51 -8.11 10.64
C THR A 223 -14.48 -9.63 10.44
N SER A 224 -15.43 -10.35 11.04
CA SER A 224 -15.52 -11.81 10.98
C SER A 224 -16.56 -12.32 9.97
N LEU A 225 -17.26 -11.43 9.27
CA LEU A 225 -18.21 -11.83 8.24
C LEU A 225 -17.47 -12.42 7.01
N PRO A 226 -18.16 -13.23 6.19
CA PRO A 226 -17.66 -13.60 4.87
C PRO A 226 -17.39 -12.36 4.02
N ARG A 227 -16.36 -12.38 3.18
CA ARG A 227 -15.93 -11.20 2.39
C ARG A 227 -16.97 -10.73 1.36
N GLU A 228 -17.94 -11.59 1.07
CA GLU A 228 -19.02 -11.42 0.12
C GLU A 228 -20.24 -10.77 0.76
N ASP A 229 -20.26 -10.65 2.09
CA ASP A 229 -21.32 -9.96 2.84
C ASP A 229 -21.17 -8.44 2.69
N ASP A 230 -22.30 -7.75 2.43
CA ASP A 230 -22.33 -6.29 2.27
C ASP A 230 -21.92 -5.54 3.57
N ASP A 231 -22.10 -6.16 4.73
CA ASP A 231 -21.71 -5.61 6.03
C ASP A 231 -20.24 -5.89 6.39
N HIS A 232 -19.54 -6.74 5.62
CA HIS A 232 -18.16 -7.11 5.86
C HIS A 232 -17.24 -5.89 5.79
N MET A 233 -16.35 -5.78 6.77
CA MET A 233 -15.37 -4.70 6.84
C MET A 233 -13.97 -5.28 7.10
N PRO A 234 -12.94 -4.83 6.35
CA PRO A 234 -12.98 -3.83 5.26
C PRO A 234 -13.67 -4.34 3.98
N PRO A 235 -14.18 -3.46 3.09
CA PRO A 235 -14.77 -3.87 1.81
C PRO A 235 -13.80 -4.69 0.96
N LYS A 236 -14.32 -5.54 0.07
CA LYS A 236 -13.56 -6.52 -0.71
C LYS A 236 -12.36 -5.95 -1.48
N GLU A 237 -12.47 -4.72 -1.97
CA GLU A 237 -11.41 -4.04 -2.74
C GLU A 237 -10.33 -3.39 -1.85
N LYS A 238 -10.46 -3.49 -0.53
CA LYS A 238 -9.55 -2.88 0.45
C LYS A 238 -8.68 -3.94 1.14
N PRO A 239 -7.49 -3.55 1.66
CA PRO A 239 -6.62 -4.45 2.40
C PRO A 239 -7.39 -5.13 3.54
N GLN A 240 -7.44 -6.46 3.51
CA GLN A 240 -8.19 -7.25 4.47
C GLN A 240 -7.38 -7.46 5.76
N LEU A 241 -8.10 -7.73 6.85
CA LEU A 241 -7.49 -8.26 8.07
C LEU A 241 -7.18 -9.75 7.88
N ASN A 242 -6.06 -10.20 8.43
CA ASN A 242 -5.77 -11.63 8.60
C ASN A 242 -6.31 -12.14 9.96
N GLU A 243 -6.29 -13.46 10.15
CA GLU A 243 -6.84 -14.09 11.36
C GLU A 243 -6.17 -13.60 12.67
N GLN A 244 -4.86 -13.33 12.64
CA GLN A 244 -4.14 -12.82 13.81
C GLN A 244 -4.53 -11.37 14.12
N GLU A 245 -4.69 -10.54 13.10
CA GLU A 245 -5.14 -9.14 13.26
C GLU A 245 -6.57 -9.08 13.83
N ILE A 246 -7.47 -9.96 13.36
CA ILE A 246 -8.83 -10.09 13.91
C ILE A 246 -8.77 -10.56 15.37
N ALA A 247 -7.93 -11.55 15.68
CA ALA A 247 -7.76 -12.05 17.03
C ALA A 247 -7.25 -10.97 17.99
N LEU A 248 -6.32 -10.10 17.55
CA LEU A 248 -5.82 -8.97 18.34
C LEU A 248 -6.93 -7.96 18.66
N ILE A 249 -7.76 -7.60 17.68
CA ILE A 249 -8.91 -6.72 17.90
C ILE A 249 -9.90 -7.34 18.88
N HIS A 250 -10.25 -8.61 18.66
CA HIS A 250 -11.14 -9.35 19.55
C HIS A 250 -10.59 -9.39 20.99
N TRP A 251 -9.33 -9.75 21.17
CA TRP A 251 -8.65 -9.83 22.46
C TRP A 251 -8.63 -8.48 23.18
N TRP A 252 -8.26 -7.40 22.50
CA TRP A 252 -8.23 -6.07 23.10
C TRP A 252 -9.61 -5.64 23.59
N ILE A 253 -10.66 -5.87 22.80
CA ILE A 253 -12.04 -5.56 23.20
C ILE A 253 -12.49 -6.43 24.37
N ALA A 254 -12.23 -7.74 24.32
CA ALA A 254 -12.55 -8.68 25.39
C ALA A 254 -11.83 -8.33 26.70
N SER A 255 -10.62 -7.77 26.62
CA SER A 255 -9.83 -7.31 27.76
C SER A 255 -10.24 -5.93 28.30
N GLY A 256 -11.39 -5.40 27.86
CA GLY A 256 -11.94 -4.14 28.34
C GLY A 256 -11.63 -2.92 27.47
N ALA A 257 -11.09 -3.10 26.26
CA ALA A 257 -10.80 -2.02 25.31
C ALA A 257 -10.01 -0.84 25.91
N SER A 258 -9.00 -1.15 26.73
CA SER A 258 -8.19 -0.13 27.41
C SER A 258 -7.24 0.59 26.45
N PHE A 259 -7.15 1.92 26.56
CA PHE A 259 -6.28 2.75 25.73
C PHE A 259 -4.87 2.92 26.31
N ASP A 260 -4.70 2.74 27.63
CA ASP A 260 -3.47 3.10 28.35
C ASP A 260 -2.72 1.89 28.92
N LYS A 261 -3.37 0.73 29.00
CA LYS A 261 -2.76 -0.48 29.59
C LYS A 261 -1.72 -1.10 28.66
N LYS A 262 -0.66 -1.63 29.27
CA LYS A 262 0.33 -2.45 28.56
C LYS A 262 -0.19 -3.86 28.31
N VAL A 263 0.36 -4.54 27.32
CA VAL A 263 -0.01 -5.93 26.98
C VAL A 263 0.13 -6.87 28.18
N LYS A 264 1.20 -6.74 28.98
CA LYS A 264 1.42 -7.55 30.18
C LYS A 264 0.39 -7.35 31.31
N GLU A 265 -0.35 -6.24 31.27
CA GLU A 265 -1.37 -5.88 32.27
C GLU A 265 -2.77 -6.38 31.89
N LEU A 266 -2.90 -6.99 30.71
CA LEU A 266 -4.13 -7.59 30.21
C LEU A 266 -4.02 -9.11 30.25
N ASP A 267 -5.15 -9.78 30.47
CA ASP A 267 -5.22 -11.24 30.42
C ASP A 267 -4.86 -11.72 29.01
N GLN A 268 -3.98 -12.73 28.92
CA GLN A 268 -3.48 -13.28 27.66
C GLN A 268 -3.85 -14.76 27.55
N PRO A 269 -5.04 -15.09 27.02
CA PRO A 269 -5.43 -16.46 26.70
C PRO A 269 -4.41 -17.14 25.78
N GLU A 270 -4.30 -18.46 25.82
CA GLU A 270 -3.30 -19.19 25.02
C GLU A 270 -3.43 -18.91 23.52
N GLU A 271 -4.64 -18.62 23.06
CA GLU A 271 -4.97 -18.35 21.66
C GLU A 271 -4.35 -17.05 21.14
N ILE A 272 -4.10 -16.05 22.00
CA ILE A 272 -3.55 -14.75 21.56
C ILE A 272 -2.02 -14.70 21.60
N LYS A 273 -1.37 -15.59 22.36
CA LYS A 273 0.09 -15.59 22.50
C LYS A 273 0.83 -15.67 21.16
N PRO A 274 0.42 -16.52 20.18
CA PRO A 274 1.07 -16.55 18.87
C PRO A 274 0.97 -15.23 18.12
N ALA A 275 -0.18 -14.54 18.19
CA ALA A 275 -0.38 -13.24 17.57
C ALA A 275 0.48 -12.17 18.24
N LEU A 276 0.56 -12.13 19.57
CA LEU A 276 1.42 -11.16 20.27
C LEU A 276 2.92 -11.41 19.99
N ILE A 277 3.34 -12.68 19.91
CA ILE A 277 4.71 -13.04 19.55
C ILE A 277 5.01 -12.65 18.10
N SER A 278 4.06 -12.76 17.17
CA SER A 278 4.28 -12.35 15.78
C SER A 278 4.54 -10.85 15.66
N LEU A 279 3.94 -10.02 16.53
CA LEU A 279 4.21 -8.57 16.60
C LEU A 279 5.64 -8.22 16.99
N GLN A 280 6.23 -8.96 17.94
CA GLN A 280 7.65 -8.81 18.27
C GLN A 280 8.55 -9.15 17.07
N ASN A 281 8.03 -10.01 16.20
CA ASN A 281 8.72 -10.52 15.04
C ASN A 281 8.33 -9.80 13.74
N GLU A 282 7.54 -8.72 13.73
CA GLU A 282 7.14 -8.01 12.49
C GLU A 282 8.31 -7.29 11.80
N GLN A 283 9.44 -7.03 12.49
CA GLN A 283 10.72 -6.71 11.84
C GLN A 283 11.31 -7.89 11.05
N ARG A 284 10.68 -9.06 11.12
CA ARG A 284 10.86 -10.17 10.20
C ARG A 284 9.75 -10.16 9.14
N GLN A 285 9.76 -9.18 8.24
CA GLN A 285 9.87 -9.59 6.83
C GLN A 285 11.27 -10.19 6.60
N ARG A 286 11.64 -11.18 7.44
CA ARG A 286 12.63 -12.16 7.06
C ARG A 286 11.86 -12.96 6.04
N ILE A 287 12.41 -13.03 4.84
CA ILE A 287 12.40 -14.29 4.11
C ILE A 287 12.58 -15.37 5.18
N ILE A 288 11.48 -16.06 5.52
CA ILE A 288 11.56 -17.25 6.34
C ILE A 288 12.42 -18.17 5.46
N ILE A 289 13.72 -18.31 5.77
CA ILE A 289 14.51 -19.42 5.25
C ILE A 289 13.87 -20.61 5.93
N PRO A 290 13.00 -21.39 5.28
CA PRO A 290 12.04 -22.24 5.99
C PRO A 290 12.65 -23.45 6.68
N ASP A 291 13.98 -23.53 6.77
CA ASP A 291 14.72 -24.53 7.54
C ASP A 291 16.14 -23.99 7.71
N ILE A 292 16.50 -23.46 8.88
CA ILE A 292 17.94 -23.36 9.21
C ILE A 292 18.41 -24.82 9.38
N PRO A 293 19.54 -25.25 8.79
CA PRO A 293 19.98 -26.62 8.97
C PRO A 293 20.14 -26.94 10.47
N ALA A 294 19.63 -28.08 10.90
CA ALA A 294 19.70 -28.51 12.29
C ALA A 294 21.15 -28.81 12.74
N THR A 295 22.02 -29.10 11.77
CA THR A 295 23.44 -29.36 12.01
C THR A 295 24.14 -28.06 12.42
N PRO A 296 24.72 -27.95 13.62
CA PRO A 296 25.45 -26.75 14.01
C PRO A 296 26.72 -26.60 13.18
N VAL A 297 27.10 -25.35 12.92
CA VAL A 297 28.39 -24.99 12.30
C VAL A 297 29.26 -24.23 13.29
N ALA A 298 30.58 -24.31 13.13
CA ALA A 298 31.51 -23.54 13.93
C ALA A 298 31.28 -22.03 13.75
N ALA A 299 31.72 -21.23 14.73
CA ALA A 299 31.69 -19.78 14.63
C ALA A 299 32.44 -19.32 13.38
N ALA A 300 31.93 -18.27 12.74
CA ALA A 300 32.55 -17.67 11.57
C ALA A 300 33.84 -16.92 11.94
N ASP A 301 34.78 -16.84 10.99
CA ASP A 301 35.97 -16.02 11.12
C ASP A 301 35.60 -14.53 11.24
N GLU A 302 35.82 -13.96 12.42
CA GLU A 302 35.51 -12.56 12.73
C GLU A 302 36.29 -11.58 11.83
N ALA A 303 37.53 -11.92 11.46
CA ALA A 303 38.33 -11.08 10.58
C ALA A 303 37.76 -11.05 9.16
N ALA A 304 37.23 -12.18 8.69
CA ALA A 304 36.54 -12.25 7.40
C ALA A 304 35.22 -11.44 7.42
N ILE A 305 34.43 -11.57 8.49
CA ILE A 305 33.21 -10.75 8.67
C ILE A 305 33.55 -9.27 8.68
N LYS A 306 34.59 -8.88 9.43
CA LYS A 306 35.01 -7.48 9.52
C LYS A 306 35.41 -6.92 8.16
N LYS A 307 36.20 -7.65 7.37
CA LYS A 307 36.58 -7.24 6.00
C LYS A 307 35.37 -6.97 5.11
N LEU A 308 34.35 -7.85 5.16
CA LEU A 308 33.13 -7.65 4.39
C LEU A 308 32.35 -6.41 4.86
N LYS A 309 32.20 -6.22 6.17
CA LYS A 309 31.53 -5.04 6.74
C LYS A 309 32.25 -3.73 6.39
N ASP A 310 33.58 -3.73 6.42
CA ASP A 310 34.41 -2.58 6.04
C ASP A 310 34.22 -2.20 4.56
N MET A 311 33.76 -3.13 3.71
CA MET A 311 33.39 -2.91 2.31
C MET A 311 31.92 -2.50 2.12
N GLY A 312 31.17 -2.25 3.20
CA GLY A 312 29.74 -1.90 3.14
C GLY A 312 28.80 -3.09 2.94
N VAL A 313 29.30 -4.33 3.07
CA VAL A 313 28.49 -5.55 2.97
C VAL A 313 27.78 -5.81 4.29
N VAL A 314 26.48 -6.08 4.24
CA VAL A 314 25.69 -6.39 5.42
C VAL A 314 25.81 -7.87 5.74
N VAL A 315 26.42 -8.21 6.88
CA VAL A 315 26.56 -9.58 7.38
C VAL A 315 25.81 -9.72 8.70
N MET A 316 24.80 -10.60 8.74
CA MET A 316 23.92 -10.78 9.89
C MET A 316 23.73 -12.27 10.25
N PRO A 317 23.62 -12.62 11.54
CA PRO A 317 23.21 -13.96 11.95
C PRO A 317 21.74 -14.21 11.60
N VAL A 318 21.42 -15.42 11.17
CA VAL A 318 20.06 -15.77 10.70
C VAL A 318 19.07 -16.05 11.85
N ALA A 319 19.57 -16.53 12.99
CA ALA A 319 18.82 -16.74 14.22
C ALA A 319 19.71 -16.64 15.46
N GLN A 320 19.09 -16.35 16.61
CA GLN A 320 19.74 -16.43 17.90
C GLN A 320 20.17 -17.89 18.15
N ASN A 321 21.38 -18.09 18.69
CA ASN A 321 21.96 -19.41 18.97
C ASN A 321 22.34 -20.25 17.74
N THR A 322 22.53 -19.62 16.57
CA THR A 322 23.10 -20.29 15.39
C THR A 322 24.27 -19.49 14.83
N ASN A 323 25.27 -20.18 14.29
CA ASN A 323 26.43 -19.55 13.64
C ASN A 323 26.21 -19.33 12.14
N TYR A 324 24.99 -19.54 11.65
CA TYR A 324 24.64 -19.34 10.26
C TYR A 324 24.44 -17.86 9.92
N LEU A 325 24.84 -17.48 8.71
CA LEU A 325 24.94 -16.10 8.26
C LEU A 325 24.10 -15.85 7.00
N SER A 326 23.53 -14.65 6.97
CA SER A 326 23.00 -13.97 5.79
C SER A 326 23.97 -12.87 5.38
N ILE A 327 24.33 -12.86 4.10
CA ILE A 327 25.24 -11.87 3.52
C ILE A 327 24.53 -11.13 2.39
N ASN A 328 24.50 -9.80 2.48
CA ASN A 328 23.76 -8.93 1.57
C ASN A 328 24.63 -7.79 1.02
N PHE A 329 24.69 -7.70 -0.32
CA PHE A 329 25.51 -6.77 -1.12
C PHE A 329 24.73 -5.59 -1.73
N VAL A 330 23.52 -5.27 -1.24
CA VAL A 330 22.62 -4.24 -1.81
C VAL A 330 23.24 -2.83 -2.00
N ILE A 331 24.28 -2.46 -1.25
CA ILE A 331 24.91 -1.12 -1.32
C ILE A 331 26.22 -1.12 -2.14
N THR A 332 26.68 -2.29 -2.62
CA THR A 332 28.03 -2.45 -3.20
C THR A 332 28.00 -2.78 -4.69
N LYS A 333 27.56 -1.83 -5.53
CA LYS A 333 27.45 -2.03 -7.00
C LYS A 333 28.79 -2.38 -7.68
N ASP A 334 29.89 -1.87 -7.14
CA ASP A 334 31.26 -2.12 -7.64
C ASP A 334 31.84 -3.47 -7.18
N PHE A 335 31.06 -4.27 -6.43
CA PHE A 335 31.49 -5.61 -6.03
C PHE A 335 31.50 -6.54 -7.25
N GLY A 336 32.64 -7.18 -7.51
CA GLY A 336 32.84 -8.06 -8.67
C GLY A 336 33.57 -9.35 -8.32
N ASP A 337 33.97 -10.09 -9.36
CA ASP A 337 34.51 -11.45 -9.23
C ASP A 337 35.81 -11.49 -8.39
N ALA A 338 36.62 -10.42 -8.45
CA ALA A 338 37.90 -10.34 -7.72
C ALA A 338 37.72 -10.40 -6.20
N GLN A 339 36.57 -9.94 -5.69
CA GLN A 339 36.28 -9.90 -4.27
C GLN A 339 35.54 -11.16 -3.77
N MET A 340 35.03 -12.01 -4.68
CA MET A 340 34.32 -13.24 -4.31
C MET A 340 35.12 -14.18 -3.39
N PRO A 341 36.44 -14.38 -3.54
CA PRO A 341 37.23 -15.24 -2.65
C PRO A 341 37.16 -14.84 -1.16
N LEU A 342 36.77 -13.60 -0.83
CA LEU A 342 36.54 -13.15 0.54
C LEU A 342 35.42 -13.90 1.26
N LEU A 343 34.54 -14.59 0.52
CA LEU A 343 33.47 -15.43 1.07
C LEU A 343 33.93 -16.83 1.47
N LEU A 344 35.07 -17.31 0.96
CA LEU A 344 35.56 -18.68 1.19
C LEU A 344 35.81 -19.03 2.66
N PRO A 345 36.31 -18.10 3.53
CA PRO A 345 36.42 -18.37 4.96
C PRO A 345 35.06 -18.62 5.65
N LEU A 346 33.95 -18.19 5.04
CA LEU A 346 32.60 -18.29 5.59
C LEU A 346 31.78 -19.42 4.95
N LYS A 347 32.40 -20.29 4.14
CA LYS A 347 31.72 -21.28 3.29
C LYS A 347 30.82 -22.29 4.03
N GLU A 348 31.06 -22.50 5.32
CA GLU A 348 30.24 -23.38 6.16
C GLU A 348 29.05 -22.62 6.77
N GLN A 349 29.16 -21.30 6.96
CA GLN A 349 28.18 -20.49 7.69
C GLN A 349 27.16 -19.80 6.79
N VAL A 350 27.48 -19.53 5.52
CA VAL A 350 26.57 -18.79 4.63
C VAL A 350 25.40 -19.67 4.21
N ILE A 351 24.18 -19.24 4.54
CA ILE A 351 22.92 -19.89 4.10
C ILE A 351 22.08 -19.00 3.18
N GLU A 352 22.26 -17.68 3.27
CA GLU A 352 21.63 -16.69 2.39
C GLU A 352 22.69 -15.75 1.82
N LEU A 353 22.67 -15.59 0.50
CA LEU A 353 23.59 -14.75 -0.24
C LEU A 353 22.83 -13.89 -1.25
N LYS A 354 22.87 -12.57 -1.06
CA LYS A 354 22.23 -11.59 -1.95
C LYS A 354 23.28 -10.78 -2.68
N LEU A 355 23.51 -11.14 -3.93
CA LEU A 355 24.46 -10.52 -4.86
C LEU A 355 23.75 -9.71 -5.96
N GLY A 356 22.45 -9.44 -5.80
CA GLY A 356 21.69 -8.67 -6.78
C GLY A 356 22.28 -7.28 -7.03
N SER A 357 22.20 -6.81 -8.28
CA SER A 357 22.73 -5.51 -8.74
C SER A 357 24.24 -5.29 -8.54
N THR A 358 25.03 -6.36 -8.40
CA THR A 358 26.50 -6.31 -8.37
C THR A 358 27.11 -6.54 -9.75
N SER A 359 28.43 -6.29 -9.88
CA SER A 359 29.16 -6.40 -11.14
C SER A 359 29.70 -7.82 -11.44
N ILE A 360 29.20 -8.85 -10.74
CA ILE A 360 29.67 -10.23 -10.87
C ILE A 360 29.32 -10.87 -12.23
N THR A 361 30.14 -11.84 -12.63
CA THR A 361 29.97 -12.67 -13.83
C THR A 361 29.96 -14.15 -13.49
N ASP A 362 29.89 -15.03 -14.50
CA ASP A 362 29.89 -16.48 -14.34
C ASP A 362 31.06 -17.01 -13.48
N SER A 363 32.19 -16.30 -13.45
CA SER A 363 33.34 -16.64 -12.61
C SER A 363 33.01 -16.61 -11.12
N ALA A 364 32.14 -15.71 -10.66
CA ALA A 364 31.70 -15.67 -9.27
C ALA A 364 31.04 -16.98 -8.83
N LEU A 365 30.33 -17.67 -9.72
CA LEU A 365 29.58 -18.88 -9.37
C LEU A 365 30.48 -20.09 -9.08
N GLN A 366 31.77 -20.03 -9.44
CA GLN A 366 32.77 -21.02 -8.99
C GLN A 366 33.10 -20.89 -7.50
N VAL A 367 32.95 -19.69 -6.94
CA VAL A 367 33.09 -19.46 -5.49
C VAL A 367 31.78 -19.78 -4.80
N VAL A 368 30.64 -19.34 -5.37
CA VAL A 368 29.31 -19.60 -4.79
C VAL A 368 29.04 -21.11 -4.65
N SER A 369 29.49 -21.94 -5.61
CA SER A 369 29.33 -23.40 -5.55
C SER A 369 30.05 -24.07 -4.36
N GLN A 370 30.99 -23.38 -3.70
CA GLN A 370 31.71 -23.88 -2.54
C GLN A 370 31.00 -23.60 -1.21
N LEU A 371 29.92 -22.81 -1.22
CA LEU A 371 29.14 -22.45 -0.03
C LEU A 371 28.16 -23.59 0.30
N LYS A 372 28.62 -24.56 1.10
CA LYS A 372 28.00 -25.87 1.27
C LYS A 372 26.57 -25.84 1.81
N ASN A 373 26.28 -24.85 2.65
CA ASN A 373 25.00 -24.69 3.32
C ASN A 373 24.13 -23.62 2.65
N LEU A 374 24.46 -23.17 1.44
CA LEU A 374 23.70 -22.13 0.75
C LEU A 374 22.31 -22.65 0.37
N MET A 375 21.29 -21.95 0.86
CA MET A 375 19.87 -22.29 0.66
C MET A 375 19.15 -21.23 -0.15
N HIS A 376 19.60 -19.98 -0.07
CA HIS A 376 18.94 -18.84 -0.68
C HIS A 376 19.97 -18.00 -1.44
N LEU A 377 19.85 -17.96 -2.77
CA LEU A 377 20.76 -17.24 -3.65
C LEU A 377 19.99 -16.25 -4.51
N GLN A 378 20.41 -14.99 -4.45
CA GLN A 378 19.82 -13.91 -5.23
C GLN A 378 20.89 -13.27 -6.13
N LEU A 379 20.65 -13.32 -7.44
CA LEU A 379 21.57 -12.90 -8.52
C LEU A 379 20.88 -11.93 -9.50
N ASP A 380 19.76 -11.31 -9.12
CA ASP A 380 19.02 -10.42 -10.00
C ASP A 380 19.87 -9.23 -10.47
N HIS A 381 19.64 -8.77 -11.71
CA HIS A 381 20.38 -7.64 -12.29
C HIS A 381 21.92 -7.84 -12.32
N THR A 382 22.39 -9.06 -12.56
CA THR A 382 23.83 -9.39 -12.71
C THR A 382 24.16 -9.88 -14.12
N LYS A 383 25.45 -10.08 -14.44
CA LYS A 383 25.91 -10.54 -15.76
C LYS A 383 26.00 -12.08 -15.87
N ILE A 384 25.23 -12.79 -15.05
CA ILE A 384 25.19 -14.26 -15.06
C ILE A 384 24.52 -14.77 -16.34
N THR A 385 25.11 -15.82 -16.89
CA THR A 385 24.65 -16.54 -18.09
C THR A 385 24.39 -18.01 -17.77
N ASP A 386 23.86 -18.72 -18.76
CA ASP A 386 23.74 -20.17 -18.80
C ASP A 386 25.00 -20.95 -18.42
N LYS A 387 26.19 -20.41 -18.70
CA LYS A 387 27.48 -21.05 -18.34
C LYS A 387 27.72 -20.98 -16.84
N GLY A 388 27.42 -19.84 -16.22
CA GLY A 388 27.58 -19.67 -14.78
C GLY A 388 26.64 -20.58 -13.99
N VAL A 389 25.38 -20.66 -14.40
CA VAL A 389 24.34 -21.47 -13.74
C VAL A 389 24.71 -22.95 -13.65
N ALA A 390 25.50 -23.48 -14.60
CA ALA A 390 25.97 -24.87 -14.55
C ALA A 390 26.78 -25.19 -13.28
N ASN A 391 27.47 -24.20 -12.69
CA ASN A 391 28.23 -24.36 -11.45
C ASN A 391 27.34 -24.52 -10.20
N LEU A 392 26.07 -24.11 -10.27
CA LEU A 392 25.15 -24.18 -9.13
C LEU A 392 24.66 -25.61 -8.84
N THR A 393 24.90 -26.56 -9.73
CA THR A 393 24.51 -27.97 -9.57
C THR A 393 25.14 -28.65 -8.34
N ALA A 394 26.24 -28.10 -7.82
CA ALA A 394 26.88 -28.56 -6.57
C ALA A 394 26.07 -28.19 -5.30
N LEU A 395 25.19 -27.20 -5.37
CA LEU A 395 24.47 -26.64 -4.22
C LEU A 395 23.19 -27.41 -3.92
N GLN A 396 23.34 -28.66 -3.47
CA GLN A 396 22.22 -29.56 -3.22
C GLN A 396 21.24 -29.06 -2.14
N ASN A 397 21.66 -28.11 -1.30
CA ASN A 397 20.81 -27.47 -0.29
C ASN A 397 20.04 -26.24 -0.80
N LEU A 398 20.29 -25.81 -2.04
CA LEU A 398 19.68 -24.61 -2.60
C LEU A 398 18.16 -24.80 -2.75
N ARG A 399 17.39 -23.85 -2.21
CA ARG A 399 15.92 -23.88 -2.18
C ARG A 399 15.28 -22.72 -2.91
N TYR A 400 15.97 -21.59 -2.96
CA TYR A 400 15.54 -20.39 -3.65
C TYR A 400 16.66 -19.88 -4.54
N LEU A 401 16.30 -19.54 -5.77
CA LEU A 401 17.17 -18.91 -6.73
C LEU A 401 16.45 -17.77 -7.44
N ASN A 402 17.00 -16.56 -7.39
CA ASN A 402 16.51 -15.42 -8.16
C ASN A 402 17.50 -15.04 -9.26
N LEU A 403 17.05 -15.10 -10.51
CA LEU A 403 17.78 -14.80 -11.74
C LEU A 403 17.11 -13.68 -12.55
N VAL A 404 16.21 -12.90 -11.94
CA VAL A 404 15.49 -11.82 -12.62
C VAL A 404 16.46 -10.85 -13.27
N ALA A 405 16.19 -10.51 -14.53
CA ALA A 405 17.04 -9.59 -15.29
C ALA A 405 18.52 -10.02 -15.40
N THR A 406 18.76 -11.34 -15.51
CA THR A 406 20.03 -11.91 -15.96
C THR A 406 19.97 -12.30 -17.44
N THR A 407 21.02 -12.92 -17.97
CA THR A 407 21.04 -13.44 -19.35
C THR A 407 20.83 -14.96 -19.42
N VAL A 408 20.28 -15.55 -18.34
CA VAL A 408 19.97 -16.97 -18.26
C VAL A 408 18.73 -17.28 -19.10
N THR A 409 18.81 -18.34 -19.90
CA THR A 409 17.75 -18.81 -20.77
C THR A 409 17.02 -20.02 -20.15
N ALA A 410 15.93 -20.46 -20.80
CA ALA A 410 15.25 -21.70 -20.43
C ALA A 410 16.20 -22.91 -20.45
N GLU A 411 17.18 -22.97 -21.36
CA GLU A 411 18.17 -24.04 -21.40
C GLU A 411 19.07 -24.03 -20.17
N GLY A 412 19.49 -22.85 -19.71
CA GLY A 412 20.24 -22.67 -18.47
C GLY A 412 19.48 -23.17 -17.26
N VAL A 413 18.19 -22.84 -17.16
CA VAL A 413 17.32 -23.31 -16.06
C VAL A 413 17.17 -24.83 -16.08
N MET A 414 17.08 -25.46 -17.26
CA MET A 414 16.99 -26.92 -17.38
C MET A 414 18.21 -27.65 -16.80
N ARG A 415 19.39 -27.00 -16.75
CA ARG A 415 20.59 -27.56 -16.10
C ARG A 415 20.45 -27.68 -14.57
N LEU A 416 19.52 -26.96 -13.97
CA LEU A 416 19.25 -26.99 -12.52
C LEU A 416 18.34 -28.14 -12.08
N LYS A 417 17.87 -28.98 -13.01
CA LYS A 417 16.97 -30.12 -12.73
C LYS A 417 17.53 -31.09 -11.67
N GLY A 418 18.84 -31.15 -11.50
CA GLY A 418 19.50 -31.98 -10.49
C GLY A 418 19.38 -31.47 -9.05
N LEU A 419 18.94 -30.23 -8.83
CA LEU A 419 18.80 -29.62 -7.50
C LEU A 419 17.46 -30.00 -6.86
N LYS A 420 17.42 -31.15 -6.20
CA LYS A 420 16.19 -31.75 -5.65
C LYS A 420 15.49 -30.90 -4.59
N ASN A 421 16.22 -30.03 -3.90
CA ASN A 421 15.69 -29.17 -2.84
C ASN A 421 15.24 -27.79 -3.34
N LEU A 422 15.44 -27.48 -4.63
CA LEU A 422 15.08 -26.19 -5.22
C LEU A 422 13.56 -26.08 -5.34
N ARG A 423 12.96 -25.13 -4.60
CA ARG A 423 11.50 -24.93 -4.51
C ARG A 423 11.02 -23.74 -5.31
N SER A 424 11.85 -22.72 -5.47
CA SER A 424 11.47 -21.48 -6.14
C SER A 424 12.60 -20.96 -7.01
N ILE A 425 12.25 -20.65 -8.26
CA ILE A 425 13.12 -20.00 -9.24
C ILE A 425 12.35 -18.77 -9.76
N TYR A 426 13.00 -17.61 -9.74
CA TYR A 426 12.50 -16.37 -10.32
C TYR A 426 13.36 -16.00 -11.53
N LEU A 427 12.74 -15.64 -12.65
CA LEU A 427 13.37 -15.39 -13.95
C LEU A 427 13.00 -14.00 -14.47
#